data_AF-A0A8C5SUZ1-F1
#
_entry.id   AF-A0A8C5SUZ1-F1
#
_cell.length_a   1.000
_cell.length_b   1.000
_cell.length_c   1.000
_cell.angle_alpha   90.00
_cell.angle_beta   90.00
_cell.angle_gamma   90.00
#
_symmetry.space_group_name_H-M   'P 1'
#
loop_
_entity.id
_entity.type
_entity.pdbx_description
1 polymer ?
#
loop_
_entity_poly.entity_id
_entity_poly.type
_entity_poly.pdbx_seq_one_letter_code
_entity_poly.pdbx_strand_id
1 'polypeptide(L)'
;SHFSMNRNLWNDIIPEIRAICIEEMGNWMRIYPDTFLNDSYLKYLGWMLYDKHPEVRLKCLQALQGIYSQKEVVCKMDLFSSRFKGVLQTIHCKF
;
A
#
# COMPACT_ATOMS: atom_id res chain seq x y z
N SER A 1 -1.56 -8.19 -24.61
CA SER A 1 -1.51 -8.55 -23.18
C SER A 1 -0.81 -7.50 -22.30
N HIS A 2 -0.56 -6.29 -22.79
CA HIS A 2 0.03 -5.20 -22.01
C HIS A 2 -1.11 -4.34 -21.43
N PHE A 3 -1.33 -4.40 -20.11
CA PHE A 3 -2.01 -3.34 -19.38
C PHE A 3 -1.08 -2.12 -19.31
N SER A 4 -0.80 -1.52 -20.46
CA SER A 4 -0.32 -0.14 -20.55
C SER A 4 -1.53 0.77 -20.35
N MET A 5 -2.06 0.76 -19.13
CA MET A 5 -3.03 1.76 -18.70
C MET A 5 -2.27 3.09 -18.62
N ASN A 6 -2.60 3.98 -19.57
CA ASN A 6 -2.01 5.30 -19.73
C ASN A 6 -1.74 5.96 -18.38
N ARG A 7 -0.45 6.17 -18.08
CA ARG A 7 0.08 6.85 -16.89
C ARG A 7 -0.51 8.26 -16.67
N ASN A 8 -1.25 8.79 -17.64
CA ASN A 8 -1.83 10.13 -17.62
C ASN A 8 -3.21 10.17 -16.92
N LEU A 9 -4.12 9.23 -17.17
CA LEU A 9 -5.47 9.21 -16.55
C LEU A 9 -5.45 8.96 -15.04
N TRP A 10 -4.49 8.16 -14.54
CA TRP A 10 -4.37 7.90 -13.10
C TRP A 10 -3.87 9.11 -12.29
N ASN A 11 -3.16 10.05 -12.95
CA ASN A 11 -2.80 11.33 -12.34
C ASN A 11 -4.01 12.29 -12.26
N ASP A 12 -5.02 12.11 -13.12
CA ASP A 12 -6.22 12.96 -13.18
C ASP A 12 -7.28 12.59 -12.12
N ILE A 13 -7.16 11.41 -11.49
CA ILE A 13 -7.99 11.06 -10.33
C ILE A 13 -7.62 12.01 -9.19
N ILE A 14 -8.61 12.63 -8.56
CA ILE A 14 -8.40 13.53 -7.42
C ILE A 14 -7.59 12.77 -6.35
N PRO A 15 -6.44 13.30 -5.88
CA PRO A 15 -5.56 12.58 -4.98
C PRO A 15 -6.27 12.20 -3.66
N GLU A 16 -7.26 12.98 -3.24
CA GLU A 16 -8.17 12.66 -2.13
C GLU A 16 -8.95 11.35 -2.35
N ILE A 17 -9.45 11.08 -3.56
CA ILE A 17 -10.12 9.80 -3.89
C ILE A 17 -9.11 8.65 -3.81
N ARG A 18 -7.90 8.84 -4.35
CA ARG A 18 -6.84 7.81 -4.25
C ARG A 18 -6.49 7.54 -2.79
N ALA A 19 -6.38 8.57 -1.97
CA ALA A 19 -6.14 8.47 -0.53
C ALA A 19 -7.23 7.64 0.18
N ILE A 20 -8.51 7.92 -0.10
CA ILE A 20 -9.64 7.14 0.43
C ILE A 20 -9.57 5.68 -0.01
N CYS A 21 -9.32 5.41 -1.30
CA CYS A 21 -9.21 4.04 -1.80
C CYS A 21 -8.07 3.26 -1.13
N ILE A 22 -6.94 3.90 -0.86
CA ILE A 22 -5.80 3.28 -0.16
C ILE A 22 -6.14 2.94 1.28
N GLU A 23 -6.83 3.84 1.97
CA GLU A 23 -7.28 3.63 3.35
C GLU A 23 -8.23 2.44 3.46
N GLU A 24 -9.26 2.39 2.60
CA GLU A 24 -10.22 1.28 2.57
C GLU A 24 -9.56 -0.05 2.19
N MET A 25 -8.62 -0.03 1.23
CA MET A 25 -7.86 -1.22 0.87
C MET A 25 -7.04 -1.75 2.06
N GLY A 26 -6.36 -0.86 2.79
CA GLY A 26 -5.65 -1.22 4.02
C GLY A 26 -6.57 -1.82 5.09
N ASN A 27 -7.78 -1.27 5.24
CA ASN A 27 -8.79 -1.81 6.13
C ASN A 27 -9.23 -3.22 5.72
N TRP A 28 -9.50 -3.48 4.44
CA TRP A 28 -9.89 -4.81 3.97
C TRP A 28 -8.77 -5.84 4.11
N MET A 29 -7.52 -5.46 3.85
CA MET A 29 -6.37 -6.35 4.09
C MET A 29 -6.23 -6.75 5.56
N ARG A 30 -6.60 -5.86 6.47
CA ARG A 30 -6.55 -6.09 7.92
C ARG A 30 -7.72 -6.94 8.43
N ILE A 31 -8.91 -6.80 7.83
CA ILE A 31 -10.12 -7.51 8.26
C ILE A 31 -10.22 -8.88 7.56
N TYR A 32 -9.80 -8.98 6.31
CA TYR A 32 -9.92 -10.17 5.45
C TYR A 32 -8.59 -10.49 4.73
N PRO A 33 -7.51 -10.78 5.48
CA PRO A 33 -6.17 -10.96 4.90
C PRO A 33 -6.10 -12.12 3.90
N ASP A 34 -6.86 -13.20 4.10
CA ASP A 34 -6.83 -14.35 3.18
C ASP A 34 -7.37 -14.05 1.78
N THR A 35 -8.20 -13.01 1.65
CA THR A 35 -8.76 -12.58 0.36
C THR A 35 -7.97 -11.40 -0.23
N PHE A 36 -7.69 -10.39 0.59
CA PHE A 36 -7.17 -9.11 0.11
C PHE A 36 -5.67 -8.93 0.24
N LEU A 37 -4.99 -9.69 1.10
CA LEU A 37 -3.54 -9.60 1.25
C LEU A 37 -2.84 -10.54 0.27
N ASN A 38 -2.84 -10.14 -1.00
CA ASN A 38 -2.18 -10.86 -2.08
C ASN A 38 -1.25 -9.94 -2.88
N ASP A 39 -0.40 -10.54 -3.71
CA ASP A 39 0.64 -9.84 -4.47
C ASP A 39 0.10 -8.70 -5.35
N SER A 40 -1.11 -8.83 -5.90
CA SER A 40 -1.69 -7.79 -6.77
C SER A 40 -1.97 -6.52 -5.98
N TYR A 41 -2.60 -6.64 -4.82
CA TYR A 41 -2.91 -5.48 -3.98
C TYR A 41 -1.66 -4.95 -3.24
N LEU A 42 -0.74 -5.82 -2.83
CA LEU A 42 0.55 -5.39 -2.27
C LEU A 42 1.38 -4.61 -3.29
N LYS A 43 1.41 -5.05 -4.55
CA LYS A 43 2.05 -4.31 -5.64
C LYS A 43 1.41 -2.94 -5.84
N TYR A 44 0.09 -2.85 -5.74
CA TYR A 44 -0.62 -1.58 -5.80
C TYR A 44 -0.19 -0.65 -4.65
N LEU A 45 -0.21 -1.09 -3.40
CA LEU A 45 0.33 -0.32 -2.27
C LEU A 45 1.80 0.10 -2.50
N GLY A 46 2.62 -0.81 -3.03
CA GLY A 46 4.01 -0.55 -3.39
C GLY A 46 4.17 0.57 -4.41
N TRP A 47 3.26 0.73 -5.37
CA TRP A 47 3.25 1.86 -6.30
C TRP A 47 2.83 3.17 -5.63
N MET A 48 1.90 3.09 -4.70
CA MET A 48 1.29 4.25 -4.05
C MET A 48 2.20 4.87 -2.97
N LEU A 49 3.18 4.11 -2.48
CA LEU A 49 4.33 4.64 -1.73
C LEU A 49 5.13 5.70 -2.52
N TYR A 50 5.07 5.67 -3.85
CA TYR A 50 5.74 6.62 -4.74
C TYR A 50 4.76 7.58 -5.43
N ASP A 51 3.54 7.74 -4.92
CA ASP A 51 2.58 8.71 -5.46
C ASP A 51 3.17 10.13 -5.37
N LYS A 52 2.88 10.97 -6.37
CA LYS A 52 3.35 12.36 -6.41
C LYS A 52 2.79 13.18 -5.23
N HIS A 53 1.58 12.86 -4.79
CA HIS A 53 0.89 13.59 -3.74
C HIS A 53 1.22 13.03 -2.34
N PRO A 54 1.66 13.88 -1.39
CA PRO A 54 2.08 13.43 -0.06
C PRO A 54 0.96 12.80 0.76
N GLU A 55 -0.28 13.25 0.60
CA GLU A 55 -1.45 12.71 1.32
C GLU A 55 -1.70 11.23 1.00
N VAL A 56 -1.50 10.86 -0.26
CA VAL A 56 -1.69 9.49 -0.72
C VAL A 56 -0.59 8.58 -0.17
N ARG A 57 0.66 9.07 -0.17
CA ARG A 57 1.78 8.36 0.46
C ARG A 57 1.55 8.16 1.96
N LEU A 58 1.03 9.19 2.65
CA LEU A 58 0.71 9.12 4.08
C LEU A 58 -0.34 8.04 4.36
N LYS A 59 -1.44 8.00 3.60
CA LYS A 59 -2.48 6.98 3.75
C LYS A 59 -1.94 5.57 3.47
N CYS A 60 -1.05 5.44 2.48
CA CYS A 60 -0.39 4.16 2.20
C CYS A 60 0.48 3.68 3.38
N LEU A 61 1.23 4.60 4.01
CA LEU A 61 2.03 4.26 5.19
C LEU A 61 1.17 3.88 6.38
N GLN A 62 0.04 4.57 6.61
CA GLN A 62 -0.92 4.24 7.67
C GLN A 62 -1.58 2.87 7.45
N ALA A 63 -1.96 2.56 6.21
CA ALA A 63 -2.48 1.24 5.84
C ALA A 63 -1.45 0.14 6.14
N LEU A 64 -0.21 0.32 5.69
CA LEU A 64 0.87 -0.63 5.94
C LEU A 64 1.15 -0.79 7.44
N GLN A 65 1.19 0.30 8.20
CA GLN A 65 1.34 0.27 9.66
C GLN A 65 0.25 -0.58 10.32
N GLY A 66 -1.00 -0.44 9.91
CA GLY A 66 -2.12 -1.25 10.40
C GLY A 66 -1.95 -2.75 10.07
N ILE A 67 -1.45 -3.07 8.89
CA ILE A 67 -1.17 -4.45 8.44
C ILE A 67 -0.02 -5.06 9.26
N TYR A 68 1.10 -4.34 9.41
CA TYR A 68 2.26 -4.82 10.18
C TYR A 68 2.00 -4.96 11.68
N SER A 69 0.96 -4.29 12.20
CA SER A 69 0.56 -4.43 13.61
C SER A 69 -0.05 -5.81 13.92
N GLN A 70 -0.47 -6.57 12.91
CA GLN A 70 -1.04 -7.92 13.06
C GLN A 70 0.02 -9.00 12.88
N LYS A 71 0.49 -9.61 13.97
CA LYS A 71 1.57 -10.62 13.96
C LYS A 71 1.32 -11.79 13.00
N GLU A 72 0.07 -12.24 12.88
CA GLU A 72 -0.33 -13.34 12.00
C GLU A 72 -0.18 -13.00 10.50
N VAL A 73 -0.24 -11.71 10.17
CA VAL A 73 -0.19 -11.20 8.81
C VAL A 73 1.23 -10.84 8.38
N VAL A 74 2.11 -10.50 9.33
CA VAL A 74 3.51 -10.11 9.07
C VAL A 74 4.26 -11.16 8.25
N CYS A 75 4.04 -12.45 8.48
CA CYS A 75 4.70 -13.51 7.71
C CYS A 75 4.38 -13.46 6.20
N LYS A 76 3.18 -13.00 5.82
CA LYS A 76 2.80 -12.83 4.40
C LYS A 76 3.45 -11.59 3.76
N MET A 77 4.06 -10.73 4.57
CA MET A 77 4.67 -9.46 4.13
C MET A 77 6.17 -9.56 3.87
N ASP A 78 6.84 -10.70 4.06
CA ASP A 78 8.30 -10.81 3.98
C ASP A 78 8.87 -10.38 2.63
N LEU A 79 8.27 -10.84 1.52
CA LEU A 79 8.68 -10.48 0.16
C LEU A 79 8.49 -8.98 -0.11
N PHE A 80 7.34 -8.43 0.31
CA PHE A 80 7.05 -7.00 0.20
C PHE A 80 8.05 -6.18 1.02
N SER A 81 8.27 -6.57 2.27
CA SER A 81 9.20 -5.94 3.20
C SER A 81 10.60 -5.89 2.61
N SER A 82 11.08 -7.02 2.07
CA SER A 82 12.40 -7.12 1.43
C SER A 82 12.55 -6.18 0.25
N ARG A 83 11.53 -6.09 -0.60
CA ARG A 83 11.55 -5.26 -1.81
C ARG A 83 11.51 -3.75 -1.51
N PHE A 84 10.78 -3.35 -0.47
CA PHE A 84 10.56 -1.94 -0.14
C PHE A 84 11.31 -1.47 1.12
N LYS A 85 12.30 -2.23 1.61
CA LYS A 85 13.08 -1.92 2.84
C LYS A 85 13.51 -0.46 2.97
N GLY A 86 14.01 0.14 1.87
CA GLY A 86 14.48 1.53 1.88
C GLY A 86 13.39 2.57 2.16
N VAL A 87 12.14 2.29 1.77
CA VAL A 87 10.97 3.16 2.04
C VAL A 87 10.33 2.82 3.37
N LEU A 88 10.31 1.53 3.74
CA LEU A 88 9.67 1.03 4.96
C LEU A 88 10.50 1.26 6.23
N GLN A 89 11.79 1.66 6.12
CA GLN A 89 12.60 2.08 7.26
C GLN A 89 11.93 3.21 8.08
N THR A 90 11.09 4.04 7.46
CA THR A 90 10.31 5.06 8.16
C THR A 90 9.21 4.49 9.07
N ILE A 91 8.69 3.29 8.77
CA ILE A 91 7.69 2.60 9.60
C ILE A 91 8.37 1.90 10.79
N HIS A 92 9.53 1.26 10.55
CA HIS A 92 10.30 0.58 11.60
C HIS A 92 11.02 1.53 12.56
N CYS A 93 11.45 2.72 12.13
CA CYS A 93 12.13 3.70 12.99
C CYS A 93 11.16 4.61 13.79
N LYS A 94 9.85 4.41 13.69
CA LYS A 94 8.84 5.13 14.49
C LYS A 94 8.19 4.26 15.57
N PHE A 95 8.78 3.10 15.88
CA PHE A 95 8.42 2.23 17.00
C PHE A 95 9.67 1.67 17.68
#